data_AF-A0A8D9PAH4-F1
#
_entry.id   AF-A0A8D9PAH4-F1
#
_cell.length_a   1.000
_cell.length_b   1.000
_cell.length_c   1.000
_cell.angle_alpha   90.00
_cell.angle_beta   90.00
_cell.angle_gamma   90.00
#
_symmetry.space_group_name_H-M   'P 1'
#
loop_
_entity.id
_entity.type
_entity.pdbx_description
1 polymer ?
#
loop_
_entity_poly.entity_id
_entity_poly.type
_entity_poly.pdbx_seq_one_letter_code
_entity_poly.pdbx_strand_id
1 'polypeptide(L)'
;MEMLTEYLAKGFMVMLSISMPCVLTAAAIGLVVGIIQAVTQVQEQTIAAAPKIFAVFLVIVIGGMGFIKLLTNLFSDGMALAFNGISKNDSFVLPADYYKYTTPFEGEMKDKFKNQSDFNDIMKNPGKVPYIDKNQKIKYGTAPRAPMPKANFVETNKILGR
;
A
#
# COMPACT_ATOMS: atom_id res chain seq x y z
N MET A 1 14.99 -15.04 -10.38
CA MET A 1 15.70 -15.27 -9.11
C MET A 1 16.92 -14.37 -8.98
N GLU A 2 17.76 -14.25 -10.02
CA GLU A 2 18.99 -13.43 -10.00
C GLU A 2 18.76 -11.92 -9.77
N MET A 3 17.77 -11.31 -10.45
CA MET A 3 17.42 -9.90 -10.21
C MET A 3 16.97 -9.63 -8.76
N LEU A 4 16.26 -10.59 -8.15
CA LEU A 4 15.77 -10.44 -6.78
C LEU A 4 16.94 -10.46 -5.79
N THR A 5 17.91 -11.37 -5.99
CA THR A 5 19.10 -11.44 -5.15
C THR A 5 20.02 -10.22 -5.31
N GLU A 6 20.16 -9.71 -6.54
CA GLU A 6 20.95 -8.49 -6.79
C GLU A 6 20.34 -7.27 -6.09
N TYR A 7 19.01 -7.13 -6.12
CA TYR A 7 18.33 -6.02 -5.49
C TYR A 7 18.34 -6.10 -3.96
N LEU A 8 18.26 -7.32 -3.41
CA LEU A 8 18.45 -7.55 -1.98
C LEU A 8 19.85 -7.12 -1.53
N ALA A 9 20.88 -7.48 -2.29
CA ALA A 9 22.26 -7.08 -2.02
C ALA A 9 22.43 -5.54 -2.07
N LYS A 10 21.84 -4.88 -3.08
CA LYS A 10 21.82 -3.41 -3.15
C LYS A 10 21.13 -2.78 -1.94
N GLY A 11 20.00 -3.33 -1.51
CA GLY A 11 19.30 -2.87 -0.31
C GLY A 11 20.16 -2.96 0.95
N PHE A 12 20.85 -4.09 1.15
CA PHE A 12 21.79 -4.25 2.26
C PHE A 12 22.95 -3.25 2.19
N MET A 13 23.51 -3.03 0.99
CA MET A 13 24.59 -2.07 0.78
C MET A 13 24.17 -0.64 1.15
N VAL A 14 22.93 -0.24 0.80
CA VAL A 14 22.37 1.07 1.16
C VAL A 14 22.15 1.18 2.68
N MET A 15 21.61 0.15 3.31
CA MET A 15 21.44 0.11 4.78
C MET A 15 22.78 0.27 5.51
N LEU A 16 23.80 -0.45 5.04
CA LEU A 16 25.16 -0.37 5.60
C LEU A 16 25.75 1.03 5.40
N SER A 17 25.58 1.61 4.21
CA SER A 17 26.06 2.96 3.89
C SER A 17 25.41 4.06 4.74
N ILE A 18 24.12 3.92 5.08
CA ILE A 18 23.40 4.88 5.93
C ILE A 18 23.81 4.72 7.40
N SER A 19 23.93 3.47 7.87
CA SER A 19 24.25 3.18 9.28
C SER A 19 25.71 3.43 9.64
N MET A 20 26.64 3.18 8.73
CA MET A 20 28.09 3.31 8.96
C MET A 20 28.51 4.66 9.58
N PRO A 21 28.18 5.83 9.01
CA PRO A 21 28.57 7.12 9.59
C PRO A 21 27.92 7.41 10.95
N CYS A 22 26.67 6.99 11.16
CA CYS A 22 25.98 7.14 12.45
C CYS A 22 26.63 6.29 13.53
N VAL A 23 26.90 5.01 13.24
CA VAL A 23 27.48 4.07 14.19
C VAL A 23 28.91 4.46 14.56
N LEU A 24 29.73 4.85 13.58
CA LEU A 24 31.13 5.21 13.80
C LEU A 24 31.24 6.46 14.69
N THR A 25 30.39 7.46 14.44
CA THR A 25 30.35 8.66 15.27
C THR A 25 29.83 8.37 16.68
N ALA A 26 28.78 7.55 16.80
CA ALA A 26 28.24 7.13 18.10
C ALA A 26 29.26 6.33 18.93
N ALA A 27 30.08 5.50 18.27
CA ALA A 27 31.13 4.72 18.90
C ALA A 27 32.29 5.62 19.37
N ALA A 28 32.78 6.52 18.52
CA ALA A 28 33.86 7.45 18.87
C ALA A 28 33.50 8.31 20.09
N ILE A 29 32.30 8.88 20.09
CA ILE A 29 31.85 9.77 21.17
C ILE A 29 31.48 8.97 22.42
N GLY A 30 30.88 7.79 22.25
CA GLY A 30 30.64 6.87 23.37
C GLY A 30 31.93 6.47 24.08
N LEU A 31 33.02 6.26 23.34
CA LEU A 31 34.34 5.97 23.90
C LEU A 31 34.88 7.18 24.66
N VAL A 32 34.88 8.38 24.06
CA VAL A 32 35.39 9.60 24.71
C VAL A 32 34.63 9.90 26.00
N VAL A 33 33.30 9.86 25.95
CA VAL A 33 32.45 10.10 27.12
C VAL A 33 32.66 9.02 28.18
N GLY A 34 32.81 7.74 27.79
CA GLY A 34 33.07 6.64 28.70
C GLY A 34 34.40 6.78 29.46
N ILE A 35 35.47 7.26 28.79
CA ILE A 35 36.75 7.55 29.45
C ILE A 35 36.58 8.67 30.47
N ILE A 36 35.87 9.75 30.11
CA ILE A 36 35.63 10.88 31.03
C ILE A 36 34.86 10.40 32.26
N GLN A 37 33.82 9.58 32.08
CA GLN A 37 33.06 8.99 33.19
C GLN A 37 33.95 8.12 34.10
N ALA A 38 34.86 7.33 33.53
CA ALA A 38 35.75 6.47 34.30
C ALA A 38 36.77 7.27 35.13
N VAL A 39 37.32 8.36 34.57
CA VAL A 39 38.35 9.19 35.23
C VAL A 39 37.77 10.06 36.34
N THR A 40 36.57 10.62 36.16
CA THR A 40 35.98 11.56 37.12
C THR A 40 35.11 10.89 38.19
N GLN A 41 34.87 9.58 38.09
CA GLN A 41 33.98 8.80 38.97
C GLN A 41 32.53 9.34 39.02
N VAL A 42 32.11 10.15 38.04
CA VAL A 42 30.73 10.67 37.96
C VAL A 42 29.83 9.61 37.31
N GLN A 43 29.10 8.87 38.13
CA GLN A 43 28.17 7.80 37.72
C GLN A 43 26.74 8.30 37.42
N GLU A 44 26.57 9.59 37.10
CA GLU A 44 25.27 10.08 36.64
C GLU A 44 25.01 9.63 35.20
N GLN A 45 24.15 8.62 35.02
CA GLN A 45 23.79 8.07 33.71
C GLN A 45 23.24 9.12 32.73
N THR A 46 22.63 10.19 33.22
CA THR A 46 22.01 11.26 32.42
C THR A 46 23.04 12.18 31.75
N ILE A 47 24.15 12.48 32.43
CA ILE A 47 25.19 13.40 31.92
C ILE A 47 25.94 12.80 30.72
N ALA A 48 26.13 11.49 30.69
CA ALA A 48 26.81 10.83 29.57
C ALA A 48 25.91 10.50 28.38
N ALA A 49 24.59 10.45 28.59
CA ALA A 49 23.66 10.21 27.50
C ALA A 49 23.50 11.45 26.59
N ALA A 50 23.50 12.65 27.16
CA ALA A 50 23.24 13.89 26.42
C ALA A 50 24.27 14.18 25.30
N PRO A 51 25.60 14.10 25.53
CA PRO A 51 26.60 14.34 24.48
C PRO A 51 26.49 13.35 23.33
N LYS A 52 26.17 12.08 23.64
CA LYS A 52 26.04 11.00 22.64
C LYS A 52 24.86 11.25 21.71
N ILE A 53 23.70 11.62 22.27
CA ILE A 53 22.48 11.90 21.49
C ILE A 53 22.68 13.13 20.62
N PHE A 54 23.23 14.21 21.18
CA PHE A 54 23.46 15.45 20.45
C PHE A 54 24.36 15.25 19.22
N ALA A 55 25.40 14.43 19.37
CA ALA A 55 26.31 14.18 18.26
C ALA A 55 25.71 13.30 17.16
N VAL A 56 24.97 12.24 17.51
CA VAL A 56 24.25 11.43 16.51
C VAL A 56 23.21 12.28 15.78
N PHE A 57 22.52 13.18 16.50
CA PHE A 57 21.61 14.14 15.91
C PHE A 57 22.32 15.03 14.88
N LEU A 58 23.50 15.56 15.20
CA LEU A 58 24.28 16.39 14.30
C LEU A 58 24.70 15.63 13.03
N VAL A 59 25.11 14.37 13.15
CA VAL A 59 25.42 13.50 12.00
C VAL A 59 24.21 13.29 11.11
N ILE A 60 23.03 13.06 11.69
CA ILE A 60 21.79 12.89 10.93
C ILE A 60 21.39 14.20 10.25
N VAL A 61 21.59 15.36 10.87
CA VAL A 61 21.27 16.65 10.24
C VAL A 61 22.18 16.91 9.04
N ILE A 62 23.49 16.68 9.18
CA ILE A 62 24.45 16.86 8.08
C ILE A 62 24.24 15.81 6.98
N GLY A 63 24.06 14.53 7.36
CA GLY A 63 23.91 13.41 6.45
C GLY A 63 22.49 13.20 5.91
N GLY A 64 21.49 13.87 6.48
CA GLY A 64 20.07 13.59 6.27
C GLY A 64 19.65 13.71 4.82
N MET A 65 20.09 14.76 4.12
CA MET A 65 19.79 14.93 2.70
C MET A 65 20.43 13.83 1.83
N GLY A 66 21.60 13.31 2.22
CA GLY A 66 22.27 12.20 1.54
C GLY A 66 21.55 10.87 1.76
N PHE A 67 21.14 10.58 3.00
CA PHE A 67 20.40 9.35 3.33
C PHE A 67 19.05 9.28 2.62
N ILE A 68 18.35 10.40 2.52
CA ILE A 68 17.08 10.50 1.79
C ILE A 68 17.28 10.25 0.29
N LYS A 69 18.36 10.78 -0.31
CA LYS A 69 18.71 10.52 -1.72
C LYS A 69 18.99 9.03 -1.97
N LEU A 70 19.75 8.38 -1.08
CA LEU A 70 20.03 6.95 -1.21
C LEU A 70 18.77 6.08 -1.14
N LEU A 71 17.87 6.38 -0.22
CA LEU A 71 16.60 5.67 -0.08
C LEU A 71 15.65 5.91 -1.27
N THR A 72 15.54 7.16 -1.71
CA THR A 72 14.67 7.51 -2.86
C THR A 72 15.18 6.90 -4.16
N ASN A 73 16.49 6.85 -4.38
CA ASN A 73 17.09 6.15 -5.52
C ASN A 73 16.78 4.65 -5.50
N LEU A 74 17.05 3.98 -4.37
CA LEU A 74 16.76 2.54 -4.22
C LEU A 74 15.29 2.23 -4.48
N PHE A 75 14.40 3.08 -3.97
CA PHE A 75 12.94 2.96 -4.12
C PHE A 75 12.50 3.17 -5.57
N SER A 76 12.99 4.22 -6.23
CA SER A 76 12.64 4.52 -7.62
C SER A 76 13.09 3.42 -8.57
N ASP A 77 14.33 2.95 -8.42
CA ASP A 77 14.89 1.88 -9.23
C ASP A 77 14.14 0.54 -8.99
N GLY A 78 13.73 0.29 -7.74
CA GLY A 78 13.01 -0.94 -7.38
C GLY A 78 11.58 -0.92 -7.92
N MET A 79 10.94 0.24 -7.86
CA MET A 79 9.63 0.48 -8.43
C MET A 79 9.66 0.33 -9.96
N ALA A 80 10.66 0.91 -10.63
CA ALA A 80 10.84 0.78 -12.06
C ALA A 80 11.01 -0.69 -12.48
N LEU A 81 11.82 -1.46 -11.76
CA LEU A 81 11.99 -2.89 -12.01
C LEU A 81 10.71 -3.69 -11.76
N ALA A 82 9.97 -3.39 -10.70
CA ALA A 82 8.70 -4.05 -10.39
C ALA A 82 7.68 -3.82 -11.52
N PHE A 83 7.47 -2.58 -11.95
CA PHE A 83 6.48 -2.28 -12.99
C PHE A 83 6.89 -2.81 -14.38
N ASN A 84 8.18 -2.72 -14.74
CA ASN A 84 8.64 -3.24 -16.03
C ASN A 84 8.72 -4.78 -16.06
N GLY A 85 8.99 -5.42 -14.93
CA GLY A 85 9.06 -6.89 -14.82
C GLY A 85 7.70 -7.57 -14.71
N ILE A 86 6.73 -6.94 -14.05
CA ILE A 86 5.38 -7.51 -13.82
C ILE A 86 4.46 -7.27 -15.02
N SER A 87 4.49 -6.07 -15.61
CA SER A 87 3.59 -5.71 -16.72
C SER A 87 3.83 -6.51 -18.01
N LYS A 88 4.97 -7.20 -18.14
CA LYS A 88 5.29 -8.05 -19.30
C LYS A 88 4.94 -9.52 -19.11
N ASN A 89 4.57 -9.93 -17.90
CA ASN A 89 4.11 -11.30 -17.65
C ASN A 89 2.59 -11.35 -17.85
N ASP A 90 2.17 -11.79 -19.03
CA ASP A 90 0.76 -12.01 -19.41
C ASP A 90 0.02 -13.00 -18.48
N SER A 91 0.73 -13.66 -17.57
CA SER A 91 0.20 -14.64 -16.61
C SER A 91 -0.43 -14.04 -15.35
N PHE A 92 -0.24 -12.75 -15.06
CA PHE A 92 -0.81 -12.08 -13.87
C PHE A 92 -1.74 -10.89 -14.20
N VAL A 93 -1.87 -10.53 -15.47
CA VAL A 93 -2.86 -9.56 -15.92
C VAL A 93 -4.14 -10.31 -16.22
N LEU A 94 -5.21 -9.99 -15.50
CA LEU A 94 -6.54 -10.52 -15.79
C LEU A 94 -6.88 -10.19 -17.25
N PRO A 95 -7.31 -11.16 -18.07
CA PRO A 95 -7.67 -10.91 -19.48
C PRO A 95 -8.75 -9.84 -19.53
N ALA A 96 -8.77 -8.97 -20.54
CA ALA A 96 -9.71 -7.84 -20.62
C ALA A 96 -11.18 -8.22 -20.34
N ASP A 97 -11.57 -9.47 -20.62
CA ASP A 97 -12.90 -10.03 -20.38
C ASP A 97 -13.13 -10.58 -18.95
N TYR A 98 -12.26 -10.34 -17.97
CA TYR A 98 -12.33 -10.94 -16.62
C TYR A 98 -13.63 -10.66 -15.87
N TYR A 99 -14.30 -9.54 -16.20
CA TYR A 99 -15.57 -9.14 -15.61
C TYR A 99 -16.72 -10.10 -15.96
N LYS A 100 -16.58 -10.90 -17.02
CA LYS A 100 -17.59 -11.87 -17.49
C LYS A 100 -17.68 -13.13 -16.61
N TYR A 101 -16.77 -13.30 -15.65
CA TYR A 101 -16.66 -14.53 -14.88
C TYR A 101 -16.65 -14.30 -13.35
N THR A 102 -16.67 -13.04 -12.89
CA THR A 102 -16.50 -12.68 -11.46
C THR A 102 -17.78 -12.25 -10.75
N THR A 103 -18.93 -12.19 -11.43
CA THR A 103 -20.19 -11.80 -10.80
C THR A 103 -21.01 -13.04 -10.42
N PRO A 104 -21.04 -13.47 -9.13
CA PRO A 104 -21.77 -14.67 -8.70
C PRO A 104 -23.29 -14.60 -8.86
N PHE A 105 -23.81 -13.46 -9.33
CA PHE A 105 -25.22 -13.22 -9.61
C PHE A 105 -25.47 -12.73 -11.04
N GLU A 106 -24.58 -13.05 -12.00
CA GLU A 106 -24.71 -12.56 -13.38
C GLU A 106 -26.02 -12.96 -14.06
N GLY A 107 -26.63 -14.07 -13.63
CA GLY A 107 -27.96 -14.51 -14.09
C GLY A 107 -29.12 -13.73 -13.48
N GLU A 108 -28.92 -13.08 -12.33
CA GLU A 108 -29.96 -12.33 -11.61
C GLU A 108 -29.82 -10.81 -11.75
N MET A 109 -28.63 -10.34 -12.16
CA MET A 109 -28.39 -8.93 -12.50
C MET A 109 -29.05 -8.60 -13.85
N LYS A 110 -30.22 -7.95 -13.80
CA LYS A 110 -30.89 -7.42 -15.01
C LYS A 110 -30.16 -6.19 -15.59
N ASP A 111 -29.28 -5.57 -14.81
CA ASP A 111 -28.45 -4.45 -15.25
C ASP A 111 -27.17 -4.94 -15.93
N LYS A 112 -27.31 -5.74 -16.98
CA LYS A 112 -26.19 -5.94 -17.90
C LYS A 112 -26.04 -4.64 -18.71
N PHE A 113 -25.02 -3.84 -18.39
CA PHE A 113 -24.60 -2.72 -19.24
C PHE A 113 -24.12 -3.28 -20.58
N LYS A 114 -25.06 -3.50 -21.50
CA LYS A 114 -24.84 -4.19 -22.78
C LYS A 114 -24.24 -3.26 -23.86
N ASN A 115 -23.57 -2.19 -23.44
CA ASN A 115 -23.10 -1.14 -24.34
C ASN A 115 -21.59 -1.05 -24.31
N GLN A 116 -20.96 -1.98 -25.02
CA GLN A 116 -19.75 -1.65 -25.76
C GLN A 116 -20.14 -1.66 -27.23
N SER A 117 -20.23 -0.47 -27.83
CA SER A 117 -20.57 -0.33 -29.24
C SER A 117 -19.44 -0.93 -30.08
N ASP A 118 -19.73 -2.01 -30.81
CA ASP A 118 -18.79 -2.58 -31.78
C ASP A 118 -18.38 -1.52 -32.81
N PHE A 119 -17.16 -1.60 -33.31
CA PHE A 119 -16.60 -0.62 -34.25
C PHE A 119 -17.52 -0.39 -35.47
N ASN A 120 -18.17 -1.46 -35.94
CA ASN A 120 -19.15 -1.42 -37.04
C ASN A 120 -20.43 -0.63 -36.72
N ASP A 121 -20.85 -0.55 -35.46
CA ASP A 121 -22.03 0.20 -35.03
C ASP A 121 -21.72 1.70 -34.88
N ILE A 122 -20.51 2.04 -34.46
CA ILE A 122 -20.02 3.43 -34.38
C ILE A 122 -19.95 4.05 -35.79
N MET A 123 -19.53 3.25 -36.79
CA MET A 123 -19.49 3.68 -38.20
C MET A 123 -20.88 3.97 -38.80
N LYS A 124 -21.92 3.27 -38.35
CA LYS A 124 -23.30 3.49 -38.83
C LYS A 124 -23.97 4.71 -38.18
N ASN A 125 -23.52 5.11 -36.99
CA ASN A 125 -24.08 6.25 -36.25
C ASN A 125 -22.97 7.20 -35.73
N PRO A 126 -22.31 7.97 -36.62
CA PRO A 126 -21.09 8.73 -36.31
C PRO A 126 -21.27 9.90 -35.33
N GLY A 127 -22.50 10.21 -34.90
CA GLY A 127 -22.80 11.26 -33.92
C GLY A 127 -23.08 10.77 -32.49
N LYS A 128 -23.13 9.44 -32.26
CA LYS A 128 -23.30 8.89 -30.91
C LYS A 128 -21.93 8.69 -30.27
N VAL A 129 -21.68 9.42 -29.20
CA VAL A 129 -20.50 9.25 -28.36
C VAL A 129 -20.51 7.87 -27.67
N PRO A 130 -19.37 7.17 -27.55
CA PRO A 130 -19.28 5.80 -27.03
C PRO A 130 -19.30 5.79 -25.50
N TYR A 131 -20.23 6.52 -24.89
CA TYR A 131 -20.43 6.56 -23.44
C TYR A 131 -21.71 5.84 -23.05
N ILE A 132 -21.75 5.39 -21.79
CA ILE A 132 -22.90 4.73 -21.20
C ILE A 132 -24.11 5.66 -21.24
N ASP A 133 -25.06 5.35 -22.12
CA ASP A 133 -26.31 6.09 -22.28
C ASP A 133 -27.09 5.99 -20.95
N LYS A 134 -27.13 7.08 -20.18
CA LYS A 134 -27.78 7.10 -18.83
C LYS A 134 -29.27 6.72 -18.88
N ASN A 135 -29.87 6.78 -20.08
CA ASN A 135 -31.25 6.40 -20.34
C ASN A 135 -31.53 4.89 -20.29
N GLN A 136 -30.51 4.03 -20.24
CA GLN A 136 -30.70 2.58 -20.07
C GLN A 136 -30.73 2.13 -18.60
N LYS A 137 -30.64 3.05 -17.62
CA LYS A 137 -30.80 2.68 -16.21
C LYS A 137 -32.21 2.15 -15.98
N ILE A 138 -32.32 0.87 -15.62
CA ILE A 138 -33.60 0.26 -15.28
C ILE A 138 -34.14 1.00 -14.05
N LYS A 139 -35.34 1.58 -14.15
CA LYS A 139 -36.00 2.17 -12.97
C LYS A 139 -36.43 1.03 -12.06
N TYR A 140 -35.74 0.87 -10.94
CA TYR A 140 -36.18 -0.05 -9.90
C TYR A 140 -37.49 0.47 -9.29
N GLY A 141 -38.59 -0.22 -9.54
CA GLY A 141 -39.78 -0.09 -8.72
C GLY A 141 -39.49 -0.57 -7.30
N THR A 142 -40.28 -0.12 -6.32
CA THR A 142 -40.22 -0.71 -4.98
C THR A 142 -40.39 -2.23 -5.09
N ALA A 143 -39.44 -2.98 -4.53
CA ALA A 143 -39.54 -4.43 -4.46
C ALA A 143 -40.87 -4.85 -3.83
N PRO A 144 -41.54 -5.91 -4.32
CA PRO A 144 -42.74 -6.43 -3.67
C PRO A 144 -42.39 -6.74 -2.21
N ARG A 145 -43.00 -5.99 -1.28
CA ARG A 145 -42.80 -6.22 0.15
C ARG A 145 -43.47 -7.54 0.48
N ALA A 146 -42.69 -8.56 0.80
CA ALA A 146 -43.23 -9.74 1.47
C ALA A 146 -43.97 -9.26 2.73
N PRO A 147 -45.10 -9.88 3.10
CA PRO A 147 -45.74 -9.59 4.37
C PRO A 147 -44.70 -9.75 5.47
N MET A 148 -44.50 -8.70 6.28
CA MET A 148 -43.54 -8.73 7.37
C MET A 148 -43.85 -9.96 8.23
N PRO A 149 -42.89 -10.89 8.44
CA PRO A 149 -43.12 -12.00 9.33
C PRO A 149 -43.31 -11.40 10.73
N LYS A 150 -44.55 -11.39 11.20
CA LYS A 150 -44.84 -11.05 12.60
C LYS A 150 -44.43 -12.26 13.43
N ALA A 151 -43.62 -12.02 14.46
CA ALA A 151 -43.23 -13.07 15.39
C ALA A 151 -44.51 -13.71 15.98
N ASN A 152 -44.51 -15.03 16.06
CA ASN A 152 -45.60 -15.74 16.71
C ASN A 152 -45.58 -15.39 18.21
N PHE A 153 -46.73 -15.40 18.89
CA PHE A 153 -46.83 -15.11 20.32
C PHE A 153 -45.88 -15.99 21.16
N VAL A 154 -45.67 -17.23 20.73
CA VAL A 154 -44.74 -18.17 21.37
C VAL A 154 -43.29 -17.69 21.27
N GLU A 155 -42.86 -17.20 20.10
CA GLU A 155 -41.52 -16.64 19.91
C GLU A 155 -41.36 -15.31 20.66
N THR A 156 -42.41 -14.49 20.68
CA THR A 156 -42.43 -13.21 21.39
C THR A 156 -42.24 -13.39 22.90
N ASN A 157 -42.94 -14.36 23.51
CA ASN A 157 -42.80 -14.67 24.93
C ASN A 157 -41.40 -15.22 25.26
N LYS A 158 -40.86 -16.07 24.37
CA LYS A 158 -39.49 -16.60 24.51
C LYS A 158 -38.43 -15.49 24.45
N ILE A 159 -38.62 -14.46 23.62
CA ILE A 159 -37.72 -13.31 23.51
C ILE A 159 -37.87 -12.36 24.71
N LEU A 160 -39.09 -12.16 25.21
CA LEU A 160 -39.38 -11.29 26.35
C LEU A 160 -39.08 -11.93 27.72
N GLY A 161 -38.64 -13.20 27.74
CA GLY A 161 -38.29 -13.93 28.96
C GLY A 161 -39.46 -14.10 29.93
N ARG A 162 -40.68 -14.18 29.41
CA ARG A 162 -41.92 -14.38 30.19
C ARG A 162 -42.50 -15.77 29.94
#